data_AF-A0A965QV20-F1
#
_entry.id   AF-A0A965QV20-F1
#
_cell.length_a   1.000
_cell.length_b   1.000
_cell.length_c   1.000
_cell.angle_alpha   90.00
_cell.angle_beta   90.00
_cell.angle_gamma   90.00
#
_symmetry.space_group_name_H-M   'P 1'
#
loop_
_entity.id
_entity.type
_entity.pdbx_description
1 polymer ?
#
loop_
_entity_poly.entity_id
_entity_poly.type
_entity_poly.pdbx_seq_one_letter_code
_entity_poly.pdbx_strand_id
1 'polypeptide(L)'
;MRTRCLACVGLVGVGIGLGAWVWTAAQTVPVEAYPSSSARRASDERRHAELHERYAAARLQLADASLAKARSLGRRIPRQVSQREFRSLERGVEILRTHVDVTHRHAHGNSYTLARCLARATKLQADEDLAAAHGANERHAGTVSPEAMGVLEARAEVAAARLVLWEDPAFLEAPLAVMQMQIDQLSDQMLELAQRIDNAPSVDRR
;
A
#
# COMPACT_ATOMS: atom_id res chain seq x y z
N MET A 1 55.70 86.26 -13.11
CA MET A 1 56.81 86.41 -12.14
C MET A 1 56.75 85.27 -11.15
N ARG A 2 57.88 84.55 -11.00
CA ARG A 2 58.33 83.71 -9.88
C ARG A 2 57.46 82.49 -9.49
N THR A 3 57.77 81.25 -9.91
CA THR A 3 58.89 80.33 -9.62
C THR A 3 58.71 79.44 -8.38
N ARG A 4 59.10 78.17 -8.58
CA ARG A 4 59.45 77.08 -7.64
C ARG A 4 58.25 76.28 -7.11
N CYS A 5 58.34 74.98 -6.81
CA CYS A 5 59.29 73.87 -6.96
C CYS A 5 58.58 72.67 -6.30
N LEU A 6 58.72 71.44 -6.81
CA LEU A 6 59.37 70.30 -6.13
C LEU A 6 58.87 68.95 -6.65
N ALA A 7 59.85 68.06 -6.76
CA ALA A 7 59.81 66.71 -7.25
C ALA A 7 59.02 65.76 -6.34
N CYS A 8 58.48 64.69 -6.93
CA CYS A 8 58.36 63.39 -6.27
C CYS A 8 58.79 62.29 -7.24
N VAL A 9 59.92 61.70 -6.88
CA VAL A 9 60.45 60.40 -7.30
C VAL A 9 59.52 59.30 -6.78
N GLY A 10 59.31 58.22 -7.52
CA GLY A 10 58.80 57.00 -6.91
C GLY A 10 58.29 55.90 -7.84
N LEU A 11 59.15 54.89 -8.01
CA LEU A 11 58.82 53.46 -8.13
C LEU A 11 58.26 52.93 -9.46
N VAL A 12 59.22 52.51 -10.30
CA VAL A 12 59.10 51.34 -11.17
C VAL A 12 58.88 50.10 -10.29
N GLY A 13 57.68 49.50 -10.38
CA GLY A 13 57.31 48.27 -9.69
C GLY A 13 57.07 47.14 -10.69
N VAL A 14 57.97 46.17 -10.66
CA VAL A 14 57.95 44.88 -11.36
C VAL A 14 56.62 44.16 -11.14
N GLY A 15 55.95 43.77 -12.23
CA GLY A 15 54.64 43.11 -12.16
C GLY A 15 54.30 42.28 -13.41
N ILE A 16 55.26 41.52 -13.94
CA ILE A 16 55.01 40.54 -15.00
C ILE A 16 55.67 39.24 -14.56
N GLY A 17 54.90 38.21 -14.22
CA GLY A 17 55.50 36.90 -13.97
C GLY A 17 54.71 35.82 -13.24
N LEU A 18 53.44 36.00 -12.84
CA LEU A 18 52.70 34.93 -12.14
C LEU A 18 51.24 34.72 -12.61
N GLY A 19 50.83 35.31 -13.73
CA GLY A 19 49.45 35.16 -14.25
C GLY A 19 49.21 33.94 -15.14
N ALA A 20 50.25 33.26 -15.62
CA ALA A 20 50.10 32.24 -16.67
C ALA A 20 49.96 30.79 -16.16
N TRP A 21 50.33 30.51 -14.90
CA TRP A 21 50.27 29.14 -14.36
C TRP A 21 48.94 28.80 -13.66
N VAL A 22 48.16 29.80 -13.25
CA VAL A 22 46.84 29.57 -12.63
C VAL A 22 45.77 29.28 -13.68
N TRP A 23 45.96 29.73 -14.93
CA TRP A 23 44.98 29.52 -16.00
C TRP A 23 45.02 28.10 -16.59
N THR A 24 46.17 27.43 -16.62
CA THR A 24 46.32 26.07 -17.18
C THR A 24 45.98 24.96 -16.19
N ALA A 25 46.04 25.19 -14.88
CA ALA A 25 45.62 24.19 -13.89
C ALA A 25 44.08 24.08 -13.72
N ALA A 26 43.32 25.06 -14.23
CA ALA A 26 41.86 25.07 -14.10
C ALA A 26 41.10 24.28 -15.18
N GLN A 27 41.79 23.73 -16.19
CA GLN A 27 41.13 23.10 -17.36
C GLN A 27 41.12 21.56 -17.37
N THR A 28 41.56 20.90 -16.31
CA THR A 28 41.47 19.43 -16.23
C THR A 28 40.91 18.97 -14.89
N VAL A 29 39.83 19.60 -14.41
CA VAL A 29 38.92 18.85 -13.54
C VAL A 29 38.17 17.93 -14.50
N PRO A 30 38.43 16.60 -14.50
CA PRO A 30 37.56 15.70 -15.22
C PRO A 30 36.16 15.95 -14.66
N VAL A 31 35.24 16.42 -15.52
CA VAL A 31 33.83 16.43 -15.19
C VAL A 31 33.47 14.96 -15.05
N GLU A 32 33.64 14.43 -13.84
CA GLU A 32 33.20 13.12 -13.45
C GLU A 32 31.71 13.12 -13.79
N ALA A 33 31.36 12.35 -14.84
CA ALA A 33 30.06 12.39 -15.46
C ALA A 33 29.04 11.97 -14.41
N TYR A 34 28.46 12.96 -13.71
CA TYR A 34 27.38 12.74 -12.78
C TYR A 34 26.31 12.00 -13.58
N PRO A 35 25.88 10.80 -13.16
CA PRO A 35 24.84 10.09 -13.87
C PRO A 35 23.65 11.04 -13.98
N SER A 36 23.17 11.22 -15.21
CA SER A 36 22.09 12.15 -15.51
C SER A 36 20.94 11.90 -14.53
N SER A 37 20.25 12.97 -14.13
CA SER A 37 19.10 12.87 -13.22
C SER A 37 18.06 11.83 -13.68
N SER A 38 17.97 11.55 -14.99
CA SER A 38 17.19 10.47 -15.58
C SER A 38 17.70 9.06 -15.25
N ALA A 39 19.01 8.81 -15.29
CA ALA A 39 19.60 7.52 -14.96
C ALA A 39 19.44 7.17 -13.48
N ARG A 40 19.53 8.17 -12.59
CA ARG A 40 19.24 8.00 -11.16
C ARG A 40 17.77 7.66 -10.93
N ARG A 41 16.83 8.41 -11.52
CA ARG A 41 15.38 8.14 -11.40
C ARG A 41 15.01 6.74 -11.86
N ALA A 42 15.53 6.30 -13.01
CA ALA A 42 15.26 4.95 -13.53
C ALA A 42 15.86 3.83 -12.66
N SER A 43 16.93 4.10 -11.92
CA SER A 43 17.50 3.18 -10.93
C SER A 43 16.65 3.13 -9.66
N ASP A 44 16.18 4.28 -9.19
CA ASP A 44 15.33 4.39 -8.00
C ASP A 44 13.94 3.76 -8.23
N GLU A 45 13.34 3.98 -9.39
CA GLU A 45 12.07 3.36 -9.81
C GLU A 45 12.17 1.83 -9.80
N ARG A 46 13.25 1.26 -10.37
CA ARG A 46 13.51 -0.18 -10.33
C ARG A 46 13.67 -0.71 -8.92
N ARG A 47 14.45 0.00 -8.08
CA ARG A 47 14.62 -0.39 -6.68
C ARG A 47 13.30 -0.35 -5.91
N HIS A 48 12.45 0.65 -6.17
CA HIS A 48 11.12 0.73 -5.57
C HIS A 48 10.20 -0.40 -6.05
N ALA A 49 10.20 -0.70 -7.35
CA ALA A 49 9.49 -1.84 -7.92
C ALA A 49 9.83 -3.16 -7.21
N GLU A 50 11.13 -3.46 -7.11
CA GLU A 50 11.64 -4.66 -6.43
C GLU A 50 11.21 -4.72 -4.96
N LEU A 51 11.16 -3.58 -4.27
CA LEU A 51 10.69 -3.51 -2.88
C LEU A 51 9.20 -3.86 -2.77
N HIS A 52 8.37 -3.36 -3.68
CA HIS A 52 6.94 -3.69 -3.71
C HIS A 52 6.70 -5.17 -3.99
N GLU A 53 7.42 -5.75 -4.95
CA GLU A 53 7.33 -7.18 -5.26
C GLU A 53 7.75 -8.04 -4.06
N ARG A 54 8.89 -7.73 -3.44
CA ARG A 54 9.36 -8.44 -2.23
C ARG A 54 8.38 -8.33 -1.09
N TYR A 55 7.77 -7.16 -0.89
CA TYR A 55 6.75 -6.95 0.12
C TYR A 55 5.48 -7.77 -0.14
N ALA A 56 4.97 -7.75 -1.38
CA ALA A 56 3.80 -8.55 -1.77
C ALA A 56 4.06 -10.05 -1.58
N ALA A 57 5.23 -10.53 -2.01
CA ALA A 57 5.65 -11.93 -1.86
C ALA A 57 5.76 -12.34 -0.38
N ALA A 58 6.35 -11.50 0.46
CA ALA A 58 6.46 -11.77 1.90
C ALA A 58 5.08 -11.87 2.58
N ARG A 59 4.12 -11.01 2.18
CA ARG A 59 2.74 -11.10 2.68
C ARG A 59 2.06 -12.39 2.27
N LEU A 60 2.24 -12.82 1.03
CA LEU A 60 1.71 -14.10 0.56
C LEU A 60 2.30 -15.27 1.37
N GLN A 61 3.62 -15.29 1.57
CA GLN A 61 4.30 -16.31 2.39
C GLN A 61 3.74 -16.37 3.82
N LEU A 62 3.49 -15.22 4.45
CA LEU A 62 2.87 -15.15 5.79
C LEU A 62 1.45 -15.73 5.80
N ALA A 63 0.65 -15.45 4.77
CA ALA A 63 -0.70 -15.99 4.66
C ALA A 63 -0.70 -17.51 4.43
N ASP A 64 0.18 -18.02 3.55
CA ASP A 64 0.36 -19.45 3.32
C ASP A 64 0.81 -20.17 4.61
N ALA A 65 1.73 -19.58 5.37
CA ALA A 65 2.17 -20.12 6.65
C ALA A 65 1.03 -20.14 7.70
N SER A 66 0.20 -19.11 7.72
CA SER A 66 -0.97 -19.03 8.60
C SER A 66 -2.01 -20.11 8.26
N LEU A 67 -2.29 -20.30 6.96
CA LEU A 67 -3.17 -21.37 6.48
C LEU A 67 -2.59 -22.77 6.80
N ALA A 68 -1.29 -22.97 6.59
CA ALA A 68 -0.62 -24.23 6.94
C ALA A 68 -0.69 -24.53 8.45
N LYS A 69 -0.49 -23.51 9.29
CA LYS A 69 -0.65 -23.61 10.74
C LYS A 69 -2.08 -24.00 11.11
N ALA A 70 -3.09 -23.32 10.56
CA ALA A 70 -4.49 -23.65 10.78
C ALA A 70 -4.80 -25.10 10.38
N ARG A 71 -4.30 -25.57 9.23
CA ARG A 71 -4.46 -26.95 8.76
C ARG A 71 -3.81 -27.95 9.70
N SER A 72 -2.62 -27.64 10.21
CA SER A 72 -1.93 -28.47 11.20
C SER A 72 -2.70 -28.57 12.51
N LEU A 73 -3.22 -27.44 13.02
CA LEU A 73 -4.06 -27.42 14.22
C LEU A 73 -5.34 -28.23 14.02
N GLY A 74 -6.05 -28.05 12.91
CA GLY A 74 -7.27 -28.79 12.61
C GLY A 74 -7.07 -30.31 12.51
N ARG A 75 -5.87 -30.77 12.10
CA ARG A 75 -5.50 -32.20 12.12
C ARG A 75 -5.22 -32.72 13.53
N ARG A 76 -4.57 -31.93 14.38
CA ARG A 76 -4.17 -32.34 15.74
C ARG A 76 -5.32 -32.26 16.74
N ILE A 77 -6.16 -31.24 16.60
CA ILE A 77 -7.28 -30.95 17.49
C ILE A 77 -8.51 -30.69 16.59
N PRO A 78 -9.36 -31.71 16.38
CA PRO A 78 -10.56 -31.55 15.57
C PRO A 78 -11.42 -30.40 16.09
N ARG A 79 -11.97 -29.60 15.16
CA ARG A 79 -12.82 -28.42 15.44
C ARG A 79 -12.15 -27.24 16.17
N GLN A 80 -10.84 -27.30 16.43
CA GLN A 80 -10.09 -26.17 16.99
C GLN A 80 -10.13 -24.93 16.07
N VAL A 81 -10.08 -25.17 14.75
CA VAL A 81 -10.21 -24.14 13.72
C VAL A 81 -11.55 -24.37 13.04
N SER A 82 -12.38 -23.32 13.02
CA SER A 82 -13.69 -23.40 12.39
C SER A 82 -13.57 -23.51 10.86
N GLN A 83 -14.55 -24.12 10.20
CA GLN A 83 -14.57 -24.17 8.73
C GLN A 83 -14.64 -22.76 8.11
N ARG A 84 -15.29 -21.82 8.79
CA ARG A 84 -15.34 -20.40 8.41
C ARG A 84 -13.95 -19.78 8.39
N GLU A 85 -13.16 -20.01 9.45
CA GLU A 85 -11.79 -19.51 9.54
C GLU A 85 -10.90 -20.10 8.45
N PHE A 86 -11.04 -21.40 8.15
CA PHE A 86 -10.34 -22.03 7.02
C PHE A 86 -10.64 -21.33 5.68
N ARG A 87 -11.92 -21.14 5.35
CA ARG A 87 -12.33 -20.46 4.11
C ARG A 87 -11.80 -19.03 4.05
N SER A 88 -11.84 -18.32 5.18
CA SER A 88 -11.29 -16.96 5.29
C SER A 88 -9.79 -16.91 4.98
N LEU A 89 -9.01 -17.84 5.55
CA LEU A 89 -7.57 -17.94 5.28
C LEU A 89 -7.28 -18.33 3.82
N GLU A 90 -8.05 -19.26 3.24
CA GLU A 90 -7.91 -19.66 1.84
C GLU A 90 -8.18 -18.50 0.88
N ARG A 91 -9.25 -17.71 1.12
CA ARG A 91 -9.53 -16.48 0.37
C ARG A 91 -8.41 -15.45 0.52
N GLY A 92 -7.90 -15.26 1.74
CA GLY A 92 -6.80 -14.33 2.00
C GLY A 92 -5.56 -14.68 1.18
N VAL A 93 -5.23 -15.97 1.08
CA VAL A 93 -4.14 -16.46 0.23
C VAL A 93 -4.42 -16.20 -1.25
N GLU A 94 -5.63 -16.46 -1.75
CA GLU A 94 -6.01 -16.22 -3.14
C GLU A 94 -5.89 -14.74 -3.54
N ILE A 95 -6.37 -13.83 -2.69
CA ILE A 95 -6.26 -12.37 -2.90
C ILE A 95 -4.79 -11.95 -2.95
N LEU A 96 -3.96 -12.46 -2.04
CA LEU A 96 -2.53 -12.13 -2.02
C LEU A 96 -1.76 -12.72 -3.19
N ARG A 97 -2.16 -13.88 -3.73
CA ARG A 97 -1.61 -14.39 -5.00
C ARG A 97 -1.91 -13.44 -6.16
N THR A 98 -3.14 -12.96 -6.23
CA THR A 98 -3.55 -11.96 -7.22
C THR A 98 -2.73 -10.67 -7.05
N HIS A 99 -2.51 -10.23 -5.81
CA HIS A 99 -1.69 -9.05 -5.52
C HIS A 99 -0.26 -9.22 -6.04
N VAL A 100 0.41 -10.35 -5.74
CA VAL A 100 1.77 -10.63 -6.22
C VAL A 100 1.84 -10.60 -7.74
N ASP A 101 0.91 -11.28 -8.42
CA ASP A 101 0.87 -11.31 -9.89
C ASP A 101 0.67 -9.91 -10.49
N VAL A 102 -0.23 -9.11 -9.91
CA VAL A 102 -0.45 -7.72 -10.34
C VAL A 102 0.78 -6.85 -10.10
N THR A 103 1.42 -6.95 -8.94
CA THR A 103 2.63 -6.18 -8.61
C THR A 103 3.79 -6.52 -9.54
N HIS A 104 3.93 -7.80 -9.93
CA HIS A 104 4.95 -8.22 -10.88
C HIS A 104 4.72 -7.64 -12.30
N ARG A 105 3.46 -7.52 -12.73
CA ARG A 105 3.12 -6.91 -14.03
C ARG A 105 3.16 -5.39 -14.00
N HIS A 106 2.86 -4.82 -12.85
CA HIS A 106 2.75 -3.39 -12.61
C HIS A 106 3.41 -3.04 -11.28
N ALA A 107 4.72 -2.79 -11.33
CA ALA A 107 5.58 -2.45 -10.19
C ALA A 107 5.03 -1.38 -9.25
N HIS A 108 4.28 -0.40 -9.78
CA HIS A 108 3.67 0.69 -9.01
C HIS A 108 2.16 0.52 -8.77
N GLY A 109 1.68 -0.72 -8.87
CA GLY A 109 0.36 -1.14 -8.40
C GLY A 109 -0.77 -0.77 -9.33
N ASN A 110 -1.34 -1.77 -10.01
CA ASN A 110 -2.73 -1.65 -10.46
C ASN A 110 -3.65 -1.93 -9.26
N SER A 111 -3.85 -0.89 -8.44
CA SER A 111 -4.66 -0.95 -7.20
C SER A 111 -6.09 -1.41 -7.47
N TYR A 112 -6.60 -1.24 -8.69
CA TYR A 112 -7.98 -1.58 -9.07
C TYR A 112 -8.22 -3.07 -9.12
N THR A 113 -7.27 -3.84 -9.67
CA THR A 113 -7.43 -5.30 -9.75
C THR A 113 -7.48 -5.91 -8.35
N LEU A 114 -6.61 -5.43 -7.45
CA LEU A 114 -6.62 -5.85 -6.06
C LEU A 114 -7.89 -5.41 -5.34
N ALA A 115 -8.31 -4.15 -5.48
CA ALA A 115 -9.52 -3.64 -4.84
C ALA A 115 -10.78 -4.36 -5.30
N ARG A 116 -10.88 -4.68 -6.60
CA ARG A 116 -11.96 -5.50 -7.16
C ARG A 116 -11.92 -6.93 -6.59
N CYS A 117 -10.75 -7.55 -6.48
CA CYS A 117 -10.61 -8.87 -5.88
C CYS A 117 -11.05 -8.87 -4.40
N LEU A 118 -10.64 -7.86 -3.64
CA LEU A 118 -11.08 -7.64 -2.26
C LEU A 118 -12.60 -7.43 -2.16
N ALA A 119 -13.19 -6.63 -3.05
CA ALA A 119 -14.63 -6.40 -3.09
C ALA A 119 -15.41 -7.70 -3.34
N ARG A 120 -14.95 -8.55 -4.30
CA ARG A 120 -15.55 -9.87 -4.56
C ARG A 120 -15.48 -10.78 -3.35
N ALA A 121 -14.31 -10.86 -2.70
CA ALA A 121 -14.14 -11.68 -1.51
C ALA A 121 -15.00 -11.19 -0.33
N THR A 122 -15.12 -9.87 -0.17
CA THR A 122 -15.96 -9.25 0.86
C THR A 122 -17.44 -9.57 0.64
N LYS A 123 -17.92 -9.44 -0.61
CA LYS A 123 -19.29 -9.82 -0.98
C LYS A 123 -19.56 -11.29 -0.68
N LEU A 124 -18.69 -12.18 -1.15
CA LEU A 124 -18.84 -13.62 -0.91
C LEU A 124 -18.90 -13.95 0.58
N GLN A 125 -18.06 -13.31 1.41
CA GLN A 125 -18.09 -13.50 2.86
C GLN A 125 -19.41 -13.01 3.48
N ALA A 126 -19.92 -11.86 3.05
CA ALA A 126 -21.17 -11.31 3.57
C ALA A 126 -22.37 -12.19 3.19
N ASP A 127 -22.42 -12.68 1.95
CA ASP A 127 -23.45 -13.61 1.48
C ASP A 127 -23.41 -14.94 2.25
N GLU A 128 -22.21 -15.50 2.50
CA GLU A 128 -22.05 -16.70 3.32
C GLU A 128 -22.51 -16.50 4.77
N ASP A 129 -22.21 -15.34 5.36
CA ASP A 129 -22.61 -15.01 6.74
C ASP A 129 -24.14 -14.88 6.86
N LEU A 130 -24.76 -14.19 5.91
CA LEU A 130 -26.21 -14.04 5.85
C LEU A 130 -26.90 -15.40 5.63
N ALA A 131 -26.42 -16.21 4.68
CA ALA A 131 -26.95 -17.55 4.44
C ALA A 131 -26.80 -18.47 5.66
N ALA A 132 -25.67 -18.40 6.37
CA ALA A 132 -25.45 -19.16 7.59
C ALA A 132 -26.43 -18.75 8.71
N ALA A 133 -26.73 -17.45 8.83
CA ALA A 133 -27.69 -16.93 9.80
C ALA A 133 -29.13 -17.35 9.48
N HIS A 134 -29.55 -17.27 8.20
CA HIS A 134 -30.84 -17.83 7.77
C HIS A 134 -30.94 -19.31 8.10
N GLY A 135 -29.94 -20.12 7.72
CA GLY A 135 -29.95 -21.55 8.00
C GLY A 135 -29.96 -21.88 9.50
N ALA A 136 -29.39 -21.03 10.36
CA ALA A 136 -29.49 -21.18 11.81
C ALA A 136 -30.92 -20.94 12.31
N ASN A 137 -31.58 -19.89 11.82
CA ASN A 137 -32.98 -19.58 12.14
C ASN A 137 -33.98 -20.61 11.60
N GLU A 138 -33.71 -21.21 10.45
CA GLU A 138 -34.50 -22.32 9.91
C GLU A 138 -34.44 -23.56 10.80
N ARG A 139 -33.26 -23.90 11.33
CA ARG A 139 -33.10 -25.04 12.25
C ARG A 139 -33.71 -24.76 13.61
N HIS A 140 -33.50 -23.55 14.12
CA HIS A 140 -33.96 -23.13 15.44
C HIS A 140 -34.37 -21.66 15.39
N ALA A 141 -35.68 -21.42 15.37
CA ALA A 141 -36.25 -20.07 15.29
C ALA A 141 -35.71 -19.17 16.42
N GLY A 142 -35.26 -17.96 16.06
CA GLY A 142 -34.73 -16.97 17.00
C GLY A 142 -33.27 -17.19 17.42
N THR A 143 -32.53 -18.13 16.81
CA THR A 143 -31.09 -18.30 17.06
C THR A 143 -30.30 -17.02 16.75
N VAL A 144 -30.68 -16.32 15.68
CA VAL A 144 -30.17 -15.01 15.31
C VAL A 144 -31.35 -14.03 15.42
N SER A 145 -31.17 -12.98 16.23
CA SER A 145 -32.22 -11.99 16.45
C SER A 145 -32.55 -11.21 15.17
N PRO A 146 -33.77 -10.65 15.04
CA PRO A 146 -34.14 -9.83 13.89
C PRO A 146 -33.18 -8.65 13.64
N GLU A 147 -32.68 -8.02 14.70
CA GLU A 147 -31.74 -6.90 14.60
C GLU A 147 -30.39 -7.37 14.04
N ALA A 148 -29.89 -8.52 14.51
CA ALA A 148 -28.66 -9.10 13.99
C ALA A 148 -28.80 -9.54 12.52
N MET A 149 -29.98 -10.05 12.13
CA MET A 149 -30.29 -10.32 10.72
C MET A 149 -30.23 -9.05 9.88
N GLY A 150 -30.87 -7.96 10.33
CA GLY A 150 -30.83 -6.68 9.62
C GLY A 150 -29.42 -6.12 9.43
N VAL A 151 -28.53 -6.32 10.42
CA VAL A 151 -27.10 -5.95 10.27
C VAL A 151 -26.40 -6.80 9.20
N LEU A 152 -26.67 -8.10 9.13
CA LEU A 152 -26.07 -8.98 8.12
C LEU A 152 -26.57 -8.66 6.71
N GLU A 153 -27.86 -8.37 6.55
CA GLU A 153 -28.47 -7.94 5.29
C GLU A 153 -27.83 -6.63 4.81
N ALA A 154 -27.75 -5.62 5.68
CA ALA A 154 -27.12 -4.35 5.35
C ALA A 154 -25.65 -4.52 4.95
N ARG A 155 -24.90 -5.41 5.62
CA ARG A 155 -23.51 -5.72 5.25
C ARG A 155 -23.41 -6.37 3.87
N ALA A 156 -24.29 -7.31 3.55
CA ALA A 156 -24.34 -7.94 2.23
C ALA A 156 -24.66 -6.92 1.14
N GLU A 157 -25.62 -6.02 1.39
CA GLU A 157 -25.98 -4.95 0.47
C GLU A 157 -24.82 -3.97 0.21
N VAL A 158 -24.14 -3.49 1.27
CA VAL A 158 -22.97 -2.62 1.14
C VAL A 158 -21.85 -3.31 0.35
N ALA A 159 -21.59 -4.59 0.64
CA ALA A 159 -20.58 -5.35 -0.09
C ALA A 159 -20.95 -5.55 -1.57
N ALA A 160 -22.23 -5.76 -1.86
CA ALA A 160 -22.74 -5.85 -3.23
C ALA A 160 -22.62 -4.53 -3.98
N ALA A 161 -23.05 -3.41 -3.40
CA ALA A 161 -22.94 -2.08 -4.01
C ALA A 161 -21.47 -1.70 -4.28
N ARG A 162 -20.59 -1.99 -3.32
CA ARG A 162 -19.14 -1.79 -3.48
C ARG A 162 -18.56 -2.60 -4.64
N LEU A 163 -18.97 -3.87 -4.79
CA LEU A 163 -18.50 -4.68 -5.91
C LEU A 163 -18.94 -4.08 -7.25
N VAL A 164 -20.19 -3.62 -7.34
CA VAL A 164 -20.71 -2.96 -8.55
C VAL A 164 -19.86 -1.75 -8.92
N LEU A 165 -19.50 -0.90 -7.96
CA LEU A 165 -18.63 0.27 -8.21
C LEU A 165 -17.25 -0.11 -8.75
N TRP A 166 -16.64 -1.20 -8.25
CA TRP A 166 -15.35 -1.69 -8.75
C TRP A 166 -15.43 -2.46 -10.06
N GLU A 167 -16.64 -2.80 -10.51
CA GLU A 167 -16.90 -3.45 -11.80
C GLU A 167 -17.41 -2.48 -12.86
N ASP A 168 -17.84 -1.27 -12.48
CA ASP A 168 -18.28 -0.22 -13.39
C ASP A 168 -17.09 0.49 -14.07
N PRO A 169 -16.91 0.32 -15.40
CA PRO A 169 -15.82 0.97 -16.13
C PRO A 169 -15.91 2.50 -16.08
N ALA A 170 -17.11 3.09 -16.12
CA ALA A 170 -17.28 4.53 -16.13
C ALA A 170 -16.82 5.17 -14.81
N PHE A 171 -17.02 4.46 -13.70
CA PHE A 171 -16.50 4.86 -12.41
C PHE A 171 -14.96 4.83 -12.36
N LEU A 172 -14.34 3.79 -12.93
CA LEU A 172 -12.87 3.61 -12.94
C LEU A 172 -12.13 4.62 -13.83
N GLU A 173 -12.83 5.25 -14.77
CA GLU A 173 -12.30 6.34 -15.60
C GLU A 173 -12.16 7.68 -14.86
N ALA A 174 -12.68 7.79 -13.64
CA ALA A 174 -12.60 9.00 -12.81
C ALA A 174 -11.61 8.81 -11.63
N PRO A 175 -10.31 9.13 -11.77
CA PRO A 175 -9.30 8.85 -10.74
C PRO A 175 -9.62 9.44 -9.36
N LEU A 176 -10.24 10.64 -9.33
CA LEU A 176 -10.65 11.27 -8.08
C LEU A 176 -11.77 10.47 -7.38
N ALA A 177 -12.74 9.94 -8.13
CA ALA A 177 -13.79 9.10 -7.58
C ALA A 177 -13.22 7.79 -7.01
N VAL A 178 -12.24 7.20 -7.71
CA VAL A 178 -11.56 5.99 -7.23
C VAL A 178 -10.79 6.24 -5.93
N MET A 179 -10.04 7.35 -5.84
CA MET A 179 -9.34 7.73 -4.61
C MET A 179 -10.33 7.97 -3.46
N GLN A 180 -11.45 8.65 -3.73
CA GLN A 180 -12.49 8.88 -2.72
C GLN A 180 -13.05 7.56 -2.20
N MET A 181 -13.40 6.62 -3.08
CA MET A 181 -13.91 5.32 -2.64
C MET A 181 -12.86 4.53 -1.84
N GLN A 182 -11.57 4.62 -2.19
CA GLN A 182 -10.51 3.99 -1.39
C GLN A 182 -10.42 4.60 0.02
N ILE A 183 -10.62 5.92 0.15
CA ILE A 183 -10.68 6.62 1.44
C ILE A 183 -11.92 6.19 2.23
N ASP A 184 -13.08 6.12 1.59
CA ASP A 184 -14.33 5.69 2.21
C ASP A 184 -14.19 4.25 2.73
N GLN A 185 -13.59 3.36 1.94
CA GLN A 185 -13.30 1.99 2.36
C GLN A 185 -12.37 1.90 3.57
N LEU A 186 -11.31 2.70 3.60
CA LEU A 186 -10.41 2.75 4.75
C LEU A 186 -11.14 3.25 5.99
N SER A 187 -12.01 4.25 5.82
CA SER A 187 -12.81 4.82 6.91
C SER A 187 -13.78 3.80 7.48
N ASP A 188 -14.47 3.03 6.63
CA ASP A 188 -15.36 1.94 7.04
C ASP A 188 -14.59 0.86 7.82
N GLN A 189 -13.41 0.45 7.33
CA GLN A 189 -12.57 -0.54 7.99
C GLN A 189 -12.08 -0.06 9.36
N MET A 190 -11.70 1.22 9.46
CA MET A 190 -11.29 1.82 10.74
C MET A 190 -12.46 1.88 11.72
N LEU A 191 -13.66 2.25 11.27
CA LEU A 191 -14.86 2.27 12.09
C LEU A 191 -15.22 0.87 12.59
N GLU A 192 -15.17 -0.13 11.72
CA GLU A 192 -15.43 -1.52 12.10
C GLU A 192 -14.41 -2.02 13.14
N LEU A 193 -13.12 -1.70 12.95
CA LEU A 193 -12.08 -2.05 13.92
C LEU A 193 -12.28 -1.34 15.26
N ALA A 194 -12.64 -0.05 15.26
CA ALA A 194 -12.94 0.70 16.48
C ALA A 194 -14.12 0.05 17.23
N GLN A 195 -15.22 -0.24 16.52
CA GLN A 195 -16.37 -0.94 17.10
C GLN A 195 -16.00 -2.32 17.65
N ARG A 196 -15.13 -3.08 16.97
CA ARG A 196 -14.66 -4.38 17.48
C ARG A 196 -13.82 -4.23 18.76
N ILE A 197 -13.03 -3.17 18.88
CA ILE A 197 -12.26 -2.88 20.09
C ILE A 197 -13.19 -2.47 21.23
N ASP A 198 -14.14 -1.57 20.97
CA ASP A 198 -15.09 -1.08 21.98
C ASP A 198 -16.03 -2.18 22.47
N ASN A 199 -16.43 -3.09 21.59
CA ASN A 199 -17.28 -4.23 21.91
C ASN A 199 -16.49 -5.49 22.27
N ALA A 200 -15.15 -5.44 22.27
CA ALA A 200 -14.37 -6.56 22.77
C ALA A 200 -14.75 -6.75 24.24
N PRO A 201 -15.19 -7.95 24.66
CA PRO A 201 -15.42 -8.21 26.07
C PRO A 201 -14.14 -7.80 26.80
N SER A 202 -14.27 -6.97 27.85
CA SER A 202 -13.12 -6.49 28.61
C SER A 202 -12.39 -7.72 29.12
N VAL A 203 -11.34 -8.13 28.40
CA VAL A 203 -10.53 -9.28 28.76
C VAL A 203 -9.84 -8.88 30.05
N ASP A 204 -10.42 -9.36 31.15
CA ASP A 204 -9.91 -9.43 32.51
C ASP A 204 -8.62 -8.62 32.74
N ARG A 205 -8.77 -7.33 33.09
CA ARG A 205 -7.76 -6.62 33.88
C ARG A 205 -7.95 -7.06 35.34
N ARG A 206 -7.48 -8.25 35.67
CA ARG A 206 -7.31 -8.74 37.03
C ARG A 206 -5.89 -9.21 37.23
#